data_AF-A9V6D8-F1
#
_entry.id   AF-A9V6D8-F1
#
_cell.length_a   1.000
_cell.length_b   1.000
_cell.length_c   1.000
_cell.angle_alpha   90.00
_cell.angle_beta   90.00
_cell.angle_gamma   90.00
#
_symmetry.space_group_name_H-M   'P 1'
#
loop_
_entity.id
_entity.type
_entity.pdbx_description
1 polymer ?
#
loop_
_entity_poly.entity_id
_entity_poly.type
_entity_poly.pdbx_seq_one_letter_code
_entity_poly.pdbx_strand_id
1 'polypeptide(L)'
;MALPYVDRDLELPGMQQAVDAALEAEMQATPFDEEAYGARVQQMLRVMPESTAMVQGEMERKAKGDNLPGFATGRYNLPPPPKAKQNDYNAWLEAVHNARAQLQHQCTRIENLELMTDFGGQKWMRYNEQLEQIKSDLENDLAAIKSRLDEMNWERQQEQTTAGQELYQLEVQWGQLVMQNYQLAVACGQLEEQCKLQGKPLPDSE
;
A
#
# COMPACT_ATOMS: atom_id res chain seq x y z
N MET A 1 7.45 -4.72 24.31
CA MET A 1 6.32 -4.24 23.51
C MET A 1 6.24 -2.75 23.75
N ALA A 2 6.21 -1.92 22.70
CA ALA A 2 6.01 -0.48 22.87
C ALA A 2 4.49 -0.20 22.96
N LEU A 3 4.11 0.73 23.84
CA LEU A 3 2.75 1.22 24.05
C LEU A 3 2.64 2.63 23.46
N PRO A 4 2.29 2.82 22.17
CA PRO A 4 2.34 4.13 21.50
C PRO A 4 1.57 5.26 22.21
N TYR A 5 0.50 4.96 22.94
CA TYR A 5 -0.28 5.96 23.68
C TYR A 5 0.34 6.36 25.04
N VAL A 6 1.34 5.62 25.53
CA VAL A 6 2.01 5.82 26.82
C VAL A 6 3.49 6.20 26.62
N ASP A 7 4.19 5.48 25.75
CA ASP A 7 5.62 5.60 25.49
C ASP A 7 5.95 6.77 24.55
N ARG A 8 5.81 8.00 25.07
CA ARG A 8 6.12 9.23 24.29
C ARG A 8 7.61 9.54 24.18
N ASP A 9 8.46 8.76 24.84
CA ASP A 9 9.91 8.96 24.86
C ASP A 9 10.56 8.77 23.48
N LEU A 10 9.90 8.02 22.58
CA LEU A 10 10.32 7.88 21.19
C LEU A 10 10.11 9.17 20.37
N GLU A 11 9.28 10.11 20.85
CA GLU A 11 9.07 11.43 20.23
C GLU A 11 10.18 12.43 20.62
N LEU A 12 11.09 12.06 21.53
CA LEU A 12 12.19 12.93 21.95
C LEU A 12 13.18 13.16 20.79
N PRO A 13 13.66 14.40 20.62
CA PRO A 13 14.61 14.72 19.55
C PRO A 13 15.91 13.94 19.74
N GLY A 14 16.34 13.21 18.69
CA GLY A 14 17.55 12.40 18.68
C GLY A 14 17.35 10.92 19.03
N MET A 15 16.22 10.53 19.62
CA MET A 15 15.93 9.11 19.91
C MET A 15 15.74 8.29 18.63
N GLN A 16 15.01 8.85 17.65
CA GLN A 16 14.85 8.23 16.33
C GLN A 16 16.21 7.99 15.65
N GLN A 17 17.11 8.98 15.69
CA GLN A 17 18.45 8.84 15.10
C GLN A 17 19.28 7.75 15.78
N ALA A 18 19.17 7.62 17.10
CA ALA A 18 19.86 6.57 17.85
C ALA A 18 19.29 5.17 17.52
N VAL A 19 17.97 5.05 17.38
CA VAL A 19 17.30 3.80 16.97
C VAL A 19 17.68 3.44 15.54
N ASP A 20 17.65 4.40 14.62
CA ASP A 20 18.03 4.20 13.22
C ASP A 20 19.50 3.76 13.10
N ALA A 21 20.41 4.39 13.84
CA ALA A 21 21.82 3.99 13.87
C ALA A 21 22.02 2.57 14.42
N ALA A 22 21.25 2.17 15.43
CA ALA A 22 21.28 0.80 15.95
C ALA A 22 20.71 -0.21 14.94
N LEU A 23 19.63 0.14 14.24
CA LEU A 23 19.07 -0.67 13.15
C LEU A 23 20.06 -0.84 12.01
N GLU A 24 20.75 0.22 11.61
CA GLU A 24 21.79 0.16 10.57
C GLU A 24 22.94 -0.78 10.98
N ALA A 25 23.37 -0.74 12.25
CA ALA A 25 24.39 -1.64 12.76
C ALA A 25 23.93 -3.12 12.72
N GLU A 26 22.68 -3.40 13.10
CA GLU A 26 22.09 -4.74 13.00
C GLU A 26 21.92 -5.21 11.55
N MET A 27 21.49 -4.32 10.65
CA MET A 27 21.39 -4.62 9.21
C MET A 27 22.75 -4.93 8.58
N GLN A 28 23.84 -4.31 9.07
CA GLN A 28 25.19 -4.65 8.64
C GLN A 28 25.66 -6.00 9.20
N ALA A 29 25.29 -6.33 10.45
CA ALA A 29 25.63 -7.60 11.09
C ALA A 29 24.83 -8.78 10.51
N THR A 30 23.59 -8.53 10.09
CA THR A 30 22.67 -9.51 9.51
C THR A 30 22.33 -9.11 8.08
N PRO A 31 23.19 -9.47 7.10
CA PRO A 31 22.94 -9.10 5.71
C PRO A 31 21.64 -9.71 5.22
N PHE A 32 20.82 -8.85 4.62
CA PHE A 32 19.53 -9.21 4.04
C PHE A 32 19.72 -10.18 2.86
N ASP A 33 18.97 -11.28 2.88
CA ASP A 33 18.92 -12.24 1.77
C ASP A 33 17.97 -11.71 0.68
N GLU A 34 18.56 -10.96 -0.25
CA GLU A 34 17.88 -10.36 -1.39
C GLU A 34 17.28 -11.43 -2.33
N GLU A 35 17.87 -12.61 -2.41
CA GLU A 35 17.43 -13.69 -3.29
C GLU A 35 16.18 -14.37 -2.72
N ALA A 36 16.17 -14.69 -1.42
CA ALA A 36 14.99 -15.24 -0.75
C ALA A 36 13.82 -14.23 -0.71
N TYR A 37 14.10 -12.95 -0.49
CA TYR A 37 13.09 -11.90 -0.57
C TYR A 37 12.56 -11.73 -1.99
N GLY A 38 13.44 -11.69 -2.99
CA GLY A 38 13.09 -11.60 -4.40
C GLY A 38 12.20 -12.75 -4.85
N ALA A 39 12.52 -13.99 -4.44
CA ALA A 39 11.70 -15.16 -4.72
C ALA A 39 10.29 -15.04 -4.10
N ARG A 40 10.18 -14.55 -2.86
CA ARG A 40 8.90 -14.31 -2.19
C ARG A 40 8.09 -13.20 -2.87
N VAL A 41 8.75 -12.12 -3.28
CA VAL A 41 8.12 -11.02 -4.02
C VAL A 41 7.63 -11.52 -5.37
N GLN A 42 8.42 -12.27 -6.13
CA GLN A 42 8.01 -12.86 -7.41
C GLN A 42 6.83 -13.82 -7.25
N GLN A 43 6.80 -14.61 -6.18
CA GLN A 43 5.67 -15.50 -5.89
C GLN A 43 4.38 -14.72 -5.60
N MET A 44 4.48 -13.56 -4.92
CA MET A 44 3.34 -12.66 -4.69
C MET A 44 2.95 -11.90 -5.96
N LEU A 45 3.93 -11.54 -6.79
CA LEU A 45 3.76 -10.93 -8.10
C LEU A 45 3.40 -11.97 -9.16
N ARG A 46 2.41 -12.81 -8.87
CA ARG A 46 1.80 -13.70 -9.86
C ARG A 46 0.88 -12.90 -10.80
N VAL A 47 1.43 -11.86 -11.42
CA VAL A 47 0.70 -10.91 -12.27
C VAL A 47 1.54 -10.56 -13.49
N MET A 48 1.96 -11.57 -14.22
CA MET A 48 1.75 -11.56 -15.66
C MET A 48 1.34 -12.97 -16.05
N PRO A 49 0.27 -13.16 -16.85
CA PRO A 49 0.15 -14.41 -17.57
C PRO A 49 1.42 -14.53 -18.42
N GLU A 50 2.29 -15.47 -18.07
CA GLU A 50 3.35 -15.86 -18.97
C GLU A 50 2.70 -16.17 -20.33
N SER A 51 3.23 -15.56 -21.39
CA SER A 51 3.16 -16.12 -22.74
C SER A 51 1.83 -16.13 -23.51
N THR A 52 1.01 -15.06 -23.46
CA THR A 52 0.15 -14.85 -24.65
C THR A 52 1.06 -14.49 -25.82
N ALA A 53 0.97 -15.20 -26.94
CA ALA A 53 1.79 -14.96 -28.14
C ALA A 53 1.82 -13.48 -28.57
N MET A 54 0.73 -12.74 -28.32
CA MET A 54 0.64 -11.29 -28.56
C MET A 54 1.62 -10.48 -27.70
N VAL A 55 1.74 -10.79 -26.40
CA VAL A 55 2.63 -10.06 -25.47
C VAL A 55 4.10 -10.35 -25.79
N GLN A 56 4.41 -11.60 -26.14
CA GLN A 56 5.75 -11.97 -26.60
C GLN A 56 6.13 -11.26 -27.89
N GLY A 57 5.22 -11.21 -28.87
CA GLY A 57 5.44 -10.48 -30.12
C GLY A 57 5.65 -8.97 -29.92
N GLU A 58 4.91 -8.34 -29.01
CA GLU A 58 5.10 -6.92 -28.67
C GLU A 58 6.43 -6.65 -27.95
N MET A 59 6.84 -7.55 -27.05
CA MET A 59 8.14 -7.49 -26.37
C MET A 59 9.30 -7.64 -27.36
N GLU A 60 9.20 -8.59 -28.31
CA GLU A 60 10.19 -8.77 -29.38
C GLU A 60 10.25 -7.56 -30.33
N ARG A 61 9.10 -7.00 -30.72
CA ARG A 61 9.05 -5.78 -31.53
C ARG A 61 9.76 -4.63 -30.83
N LYS A 62 9.47 -4.43 -29.54
CA LYS A 62 10.11 -3.38 -28.73
C LYS A 62 11.60 -3.61 -28.56
N ALA A 63 12.03 -4.86 -28.34
CA ALA A 63 13.45 -5.23 -28.26
C ALA A 63 14.21 -4.94 -29.57
N LYS A 64 13.54 -5.07 -30.72
CA LYS A 64 14.08 -4.70 -32.04
C LYS A 64 14.07 -3.18 -32.29
N GLY A 65 13.44 -2.38 -31.43
CA GLY A 65 13.32 -0.93 -31.59
C GLY A 65 12.30 -0.50 -32.65
N ASP A 66 11.44 -1.42 -33.10
CA ASP A 66 10.44 -1.12 -34.12
C ASP A 66 9.29 -0.29 -33.54
N ASN A 67 9.03 0.86 -34.17
CA ASN A 67 7.90 1.71 -33.83
C ASN A 67 6.57 1.03 -34.18
N LEU A 68 5.51 1.34 -33.44
CA LEU A 68 4.15 0.93 -33.77
C LEU A 68 3.80 1.39 -35.20
N PRO A 69 3.16 0.54 -36.03
CA PRO A 69 2.65 0.99 -37.32
C PRO A 69 1.65 2.13 -37.10
N GLY A 70 1.82 3.22 -37.85
CA GLY A 70 0.90 4.35 -37.80
C GLY A 70 -0.53 3.96 -38.17
N PHE A 71 -1.50 4.65 -37.61
CA PHE A 71 -2.91 4.42 -37.93
C PHE A 71 -3.17 4.72 -39.41
N ALA A 72 -3.81 3.78 -40.12
CA ALA A 72 -4.20 3.98 -41.51
C ALA A 72 -5.36 4.98 -41.62
N THR A 73 -5.05 6.26 -41.81
CA THR A 73 -6.05 7.33 -41.98
C THR A 73 -6.71 7.33 -43.37
N GLY A 74 -6.11 6.67 -44.36
CA GLY A 74 -6.63 6.58 -45.72
C GLY A 74 -7.99 5.88 -45.85
N ARG A 75 -8.38 5.07 -44.86
CA ARG A 75 -9.69 4.38 -44.82
C ARG A 75 -10.87 5.35 -44.68
N TYR A 76 -10.64 6.56 -44.14
CA TYR A 76 -11.70 7.56 -43.93
C TYR A 76 -11.78 8.59 -45.05
N ASN A 77 -10.96 8.45 -46.08
CA ASN A 77 -10.94 9.36 -47.22
C ASN A 77 -11.34 8.61 -48.49
N LEU A 78 -11.92 9.32 -49.47
CA LEU A 78 -12.22 8.79 -50.81
C LEU A 78 -11.18 9.31 -51.81
N PRO A 79 -9.90 8.90 -51.73
CA PRO A 79 -8.94 9.33 -52.72
C PRO A 79 -9.29 8.68 -54.07
N PRO A 80 -9.25 9.44 -55.17
CA PRO A 80 -9.20 8.81 -56.49
C PRO A 80 -7.91 7.98 -56.62
N PRO A 81 -7.86 7.02 -57.56
CA PRO A 81 -6.62 6.30 -57.85
C PRO A 81 -5.47 7.29 -58.12
N PRO A 82 -4.25 6.99 -57.66
CA PRO A 82 -3.08 7.84 -57.91
C PRO A 82 -2.97 8.17 -59.40
N LYS A 83 -2.57 9.40 -59.75
CA LYS A 83 -2.47 9.84 -61.16
C LYS A 83 -1.68 8.86 -62.05
N ALA A 84 -0.66 8.22 -61.51
CA ALA A 84 0.16 7.21 -62.20
C ALA A 84 -0.58 5.88 -62.51
N LYS A 85 -1.67 5.58 -61.79
CA LYS A 85 -2.47 4.35 -61.89
C LYS A 85 -3.89 4.59 -62.44
N GLN A 86 -4.16 5.76 -63.02
CA GLN A 86 -5.50 6.06 -63.56
C GLN A 86 -5.88 5.24 -64.80
N ASN A 87 -4.91 4.63 -65.50
CA ASN A 87 -5.18 3.70 -66.59
C ASN A 87 -5.27 2.24 -66.12
N ASP A 88 -5.06 1.97 -64.82
CA ASP A 88 -5.11 0.63 -64.24
C ASP A 88 -6.53 0.33 -63.74
N TYR A 89 -7.17 -0.68 -64.32
CA TYR A 89 -8.51 -1.14 -63.94
C TYR A 89 -8.58 -1.55 -62.47
N ASN A 90 -7.54 -2.22 -61.95
CA ASN A 90 -7.56 -2.73 -60.57
C ASN A 90 -7.52 -1.59 -59.54
N ALA A 91 -6.77 -0.52 -59.83
CA ALA A 91 -6.72 0.65 -58.96
C ALA A 91 -8.08 1.38 -58.88
N TRP A 92 -8.85 1.42 -59.97
CA TRP A 92 -10.23 1.93 -59.95
C TRP A 92 -11.18 0.99 -59.20
N LEU A 93 -11.03 -0.32 -59.37
CA LEU A 93 -11.83 -1.31 -58.66
C LEU A 93 -11.64 -1.19 -57.14
N GLU A 94 -10.39 -1.05 -56.68
CA GLU A 94 -10.07 -0.80 -55.26
C GLU A 94 -10.69 0.50 -54.74
N ALA A 95 -10.61 1.59 -55.50
CA ALA A 95 -11.23 2.87 -55.13
C ALA A 95 -12.76 2.76 -55.02
N VAL A 96 -13.40 2.03 -55.93
CA VAL A 96 -14.86 1.75 -55.88
C VAL A 96 -15.22 0.87 -54.69
N HIS A 97 -14.42 -0.15 -54.38
CA HIS A 97 -14.63 -0.98 -53.20
C HIS A 97 -14.53 -0.16 -51.91
N ASN A 98 -13.53 0.72 -51.80
CA ASN A 98 -13.40 1.65 -50.68
C ASN A 98 -14.62 2.58 -50.59
N ALA A 99 -15.08 3.13 -51.72
CA ALA A 99 -16.26 3.99 -51.74
C ALA A 99 -17.54 3.28 -51.28
N ARG A 100 -17.74 2.03 -51.72
CA ARG A 100 -18.88 1.19 -51.28
C ARG A 100 -18.81 0.88 -49.79
N ALA A 101 -17.63 0.52 -49.29
CA ALA A 101 -17.42 0.28 -47.86
C ALA A 101 -17.73 1.53 -47.03
N GLN A 102 -17.29 2.71 -47.49
CA GLN A 102 -17.58 3.97 -46.80
C GLN A 102 -19.05 4.35 -46.83
N LEU A 103 -19.75 4.15 -47.96
CA LEU A 103 -21.19 4.36 -48.04
C LEU A 103 -21.91 3.52 -46.98
N GLN A 104 -21.58 2.22 -46.89
CA GLN A 104 -22.16 1.34 -45.89
C GLN A 104 -21.87 1.81 -44.46
N HIS A 105 -20.63 2.23 -44.17
CA HIS A 105 -20.29 2.80 -42.87
C HIS A 105 -21.08 4.07 -42.54
N GLN A 106 -21.37 4.94 -43.52
CA GLN A 106 -22.21 6.11 -43.30
C GLN A 106 -23.67 5.72 -43.02
N CYS A 107 -24.22 4.72 -43.73
CA CYS A 107 -25.56 4.20 -43.44
C CYS A 107 -25.65 3.69 -42.00
N THR A 108 -24.73 2.83 -41.57
CA THR A 108 -24.68 2.34 -40.18
C THR A 108 -24.45 3.47 -39.18
N ARG A 109 -23.67 4.50 -39.53
CA ARG A 109 -23.49 5.68 -38.67
C ARG A 109 -24.80 6.44 -38.47
N ILE A 110 -25.61 6.60 -39.52
CA ILE A 110 -26.92 7.26 -39.43
C ILE A 110 -27.83 6.46 -38.51
N GLU A 111 -27.94 5.14 -38.72
CA GLU A 111 -28.73 4.24 -37.86
C GLU A 111 -28.30 4.35 -36.38
N ASN A 112 -26.99 4.35 -36.13
CA ASN A 112 -26.46 4.51 -34.76
C ASN A 112 -26.76 5.89 -34.16
N LEU A 113 -26.74 6.95 -34.97
CA LEU A 113 -27.08 8.31 -34.52
C LEU A 113 -28.58 8.44 -34.23
N GLU A 114 -29.44 7.78 -35.01
CA GLU A 114 -30.88 7.71 -34.74
C GLU A 114 -31.13 7.02 -33.40
N LEU A 115 -30.54 5.83 -33.18
CA LEU A 115 -30.62 5.14 -31.89
C LEU A 115 -30.06 5.97 -30.73
N MET A 116 -28.97 6.72 -30.95
CA MET A 116 -28.40 7.60 -29.93
C MET A 116 -29.31 8.79 -29.63
N THR A 117 -29.99 9.33 -30.63
CA THR A 117 -30.95 10.43 -30.46
C THR A 117 -32.15 9.96 -29.63
N ASP A 118 -32.64 8.76 -29.90
CA ASP A 118 -33.81 8.20 -29.22
C ASP A 118 -33.50 7.76 -27.78
N PHE A 119 -32.37 7.07 -27.56
CA PHE A 119 -32.08 6.39 -26.29
C PHE A 119 -30.88 6.94 -25.52
N GLY A 120 -30.04 7.77 -26.14
CA GLY A 120 -28.77 8.21 -25.56
C GLY A 120 -28.95 8.99 -24.26
N GLY A 121 -29.89 9.95 -24.24
CA GLY A 121 -30.18 10.75 -23.05
C GLY A 121 -30.67 9.90 -21.87
N GLN A 122 -31.65 9.01 -22.11
CA GLN A 122 -32.20 8.13 -21.09
C GLN A 122 -31.16 7.14 -20.55
N LYS A 123 -30.34 6.57 -21.44
CA LYS A 123 -29.25 5.66 -21.06
C LYS A 123 -28.20 6.37 -20.21
N TRP A 124 -27.85 7.60 -20.57
CA TRP A 124 -26.89 8.41 -19.81
C TRP A 124 -27.41 8.75 -18.41
N MET A 125 -28.68 9.15 -18.28
CA MET A 125 -29.29 9.42 -16.98
C MET A 125 -29.26 8.19 -16.07
N ARG A 126 -29.69 7.03 -16.58
CA ARG A 126 -29.64 5.77 -15.81
C ARG A 126 -28.21 5.36 -15.44
N TYR A 127 -27.25 5.59 -16.33
CA TYR A 127 -25.85 5.35 -16.03
C TYR A 127 -25.34 6.27 -14.90
N ASN A 128 -25.74 7.54 -14.91
CA ASN A 128 -25.40 8.47 -13.83
C ASN A 128 -26.03 8.04 -12.49
N GLU A 129 -27.29 7.62 -12.48
CA GLU A 129 -27.95 7.07 -11.28
C GLU A 129 -27.19 5.86 -10.71
N GLN A 130 -26.71 4.96 -11.58
CA GLN A 130 -25.89 3.83 -11.17
C GLN A 130 -24.55 4.27 -10.56
N LEU A 131 -23.90 5.28 -11.15
CA LEU A 131 -22.66 5.83 -10.61
C LEU A 131 -22.88 6.50 -9.24
N GLU A 132 -23.99 7.22 -9.07
CA GLU A 132 -24.36 7.84 -7.80
C GLU A 132 -24.62 6.78 -6.73
N GLN A 133 -25.28 5.66 -7.07
CA GLN A 133 -25.46 4.54 -6.14
C GLN A 133 -24.12 3.92 -5.73
N ILE A 134 -23.25 3.60 -6.70
CA ILE A 134 -21.93 3.03 -6.41
C ILE A 134 -21.11 3.97 -5.52
N LYS A 135 -21.16 5.27 -5.81
CA LYS A 135 -20.49 6.28 -4.98
C LYS A 135 -21.03 6.26 -3.55
N SER A 136 -22.35 6.25 -3.38
CA SER A 136 -22.98 6.23 -2.05
C SER A 136 -22.60 4.96 -1.27
N ASP A 137 -22.58 3.80 -1.93
CA ASP A 137 -22.17 2.53 -1.31
C ASP A 137 -20.72 2.60 -0.83
N LEU A 138 -19.80 3.10 -1.67
CA LEU A 138 -18.39 3.29 -1.29
C LEU A 138 -18.19 4.29 -0.15
N GLU A 139 -18.97 5.39 -0.12
CA GLU A 139 -18.93 6.36 0.97
C GLU A 139 -19.42 5.73 2.30
N ASN A 140 -20.45 4.88 2.24
CA ASN A 140 -20.95 4.15 3.40
C ASN A 140 -19.94 3.12 3.91
N ASP A 141 -19.31 2.36 3.01
CA ASP A 141 -18.25 1.40 3.37
C ASP A 141 -17.06 2.11 4.02
N LEU A 142 -16.65 3.26 3.45
CA LEU A 142 -15.58 4.07 4.01
C LEU A 142 -15.94 4.62 5.40
N ALA A 143 -17.18 5.08 5.60
CA ALA A 143 -17.65 5.53 6.90
C ALA A 143 -17.66 4.39 7.93
N ALA A 144 -18.10 3.19 7.54
CA ALA A 144 -18.10 2.01 8.40
C ALA A 144 -16.67 1.59 8.79
N ILE A 145 -15.73 1.57 7.84
CA ILE A 145 -14.32 1.26 8.11
C ILE A 145 -13.71 2.29 9.07
N LYS A 146 -13.99 3.59 8.87
CA LYS A 146 -13.51 4.65 9.77
C LYS A 146 -14.06 4.49 11.17
N SER A 147 -15.36 4.24 11.32
CA SER A 147 -15.97 3.99 12.62
C SER A 147 -15.33 2.80 13.35
N ARG A 148 -15.07 1.71 12.63
CA ARG A 148 -14.39 0.52 13.19
C ARG A 148 -12.93 0.81 13.56
N LEU A 149 -12.23 1.61 12.76
CA LEU A 149 -10.87 2.05 13.05
C LEU A 149 -10.84 2.89 14.34
N ASP A 150 -11.78 3.82 14.48
CA ASP A 150 -11.89 4.70 15.64
C ASP A 150 -12.23 3.90 16.91
N GLU A 151 -13.15 2.94 16.82
CA GLU A 151 -13.47 2.02 17.92
C GLU A 151 -12.25 1.20 18.35
N MET A 152 -11.55 0.57 17.40
CA MET A 152 -10.33 -0.19 17.69
C MET A 152 -9.21 0.69 18.29
N ASN A 153 -9.06 1.92 17.82
CA ASN A 153 -8.08 2.86 18.36
C ASN A 153 -8.47 3.30 19.77
N TRP A 154 -9.76 3.49 20.05
CA TRP A 154 -10.27 3.83 21.37
C TRP A 154 -10.05 2.68 22.36
N GLU A 155 -10.39 1.45 21.98
CA GLU A 155 -10.12 0.24 22.78
C GLU A 155 -8.62 0.12 23.07
N ARG A 156 -7.77 0.24 22.04
CA ARG A 156 -6.32 0.21 22.19
C ARG A 156 -5.82 1.29 23.14
N GLN A 157 -6.33 2.52 23.03
CA GLN A 157 -5.94 3.62 23.92
C GLN A 157 -6.31 3.30 25.37
N GLN A 158 -7.51 2.76 25.62
CA GLN A 158 -7.97 2.40 26.95
C GLN A 158 -7.10 1.29 27.56
N GLU A 159 -6.84 0.22 26.82
CA GLU A 159 -6.00 -0.90 27.26
C GLU A 159 -4.59 -0.42 27.60
N GLN A 160 -3.97 0.35 26.70
CA GLN A 160 -2.62 0.87 26.91
C GLN A 160 -2.55 1.83 28.09
N THR A 161 -3.53 2.72 28.26
CA THR A 161 -3.55 3.65 29.39
C THR A 161 -3.70 2.91 30.72
N THR A 162 -4.52 1.86 30.76
CA THR A 162 -4.71 1.02 31.96
C THR A 162 -3.43 0.27 32.29
N ALA A 163 -2.83 -0.41 31.31
CA ALA A 163 -1.56 -1.13 31.49
C ALA A 163 -0.42 -0.18 31.88
N GLY A 164 -0.36 1.03 31.30
CA GLY A 164 0.62 2.05 31.65
C GLY A 164 0.50 2.52 33.11
N GLN A 165 -0.72 2.68 33.61
CA GLN A 165 -0.95 3.00 35.03
C GLN A 165 -0.48 1.88 35.97
N GLU A 166 -0.76 0.62 35.61
CA GLU A 166 -0.30 -0.54 36.38
C GLU A 166 1.23 -0.65 36.39
N LEU A 167 1.87 -0.47 35.24
CA LEU A 167 3.34 -0.44 35.13
C LEU A 167 3.95 0.66 36.00
N TYR A 168 3.38 1.87 35.96
CA TYR A 168 3.83 2.98 36.80
C TYR A 168 3.70 2.66 38.30
N GLN A 169 2.59 2.05 38.72
CA GLN A 169 2.41 1.63 40.12
C GLN A 169 3.44 0.59 40.54
N LEU A 170 3.70 -0.40 39.69
CA LEU A 170 4.71 -1.43 39.93
C LEU A 170 6.12 -0.84 39.99
N GLU A 171 6.44 0.13 39.14
CA GLU A 171 7.73 0.83 39.14
C GLU A 171 7.94 1.61 40.45
N VAL A 172 6.92 2.34 40.91
CA VAL A 172 6.98 3.06 42.18
C VAL A 172 7.15 2.10 43.35
N GLN A 173 6.38 1.00 43.39
CA GLN A 173 6.50 -0.01 44.44
C GLN A 173 7.89 -0.67 44.42
N TRP A 174 8.40 -1.00 43.24
CA TRP A 174 9.74 -1.54 43.08
C TRP A 174 10.81 -0.56 43.60
N GLY A 175 10.75 0.71 43.23
CA GLY A 175 11.67 1.74 43.72
C GLY A 175 11.62 1.90 45.25
N GLN A 176 10.42 1.85 45.83
CA GLN A 176 10.24 1.87 47.29
C GLN A 176 10.86 0.64 47.96
N LEU A 177 10.63 -0.56 47.43
CA LEU A 177 11.19 -1.80 47.96
C LEU A 177 12.72 -1.81 47.88
N VAL A 178 13.29 -1.34 46.77
CA VAL A 178 14.74 -1.20 46.61
C VAL A 178 15.30 -0.23 47.65
N MET A 179 14.67 0.93 47.85
CA MET A 179 15.08 1.90 48.86
C MET A 179 14.95 1.34 50.29
N GLN A 180 13.86 0.64 50.61
CA GLN A 180 13.66 0.00 51.91
C GLN A 180 14.72 -1.07 52.19
N ASN A 181 15.01 -1.94 51.22
CA ASN A 181 16.06 -2.94 51.34
C ASN A 181 17.44 -2.30 51.54
N TYR A 182 17.72 -1.21 50.83
CA TYR A 182 18.97 -0.46 51.01
C TYR A 182 19.06 0.14 52.42
N GLN A 183 18.00 0.79 52.90
CA GLN A 183 17.94 1.36 54.26
C GLN A 183 18.11 0.29 55.33
N LEU A 184 17.49 -0.89 55.14
CA LEU A 184 17.64 -2.02 56.04
C LEU A 184 19.08 -2.54 56.06
N ALA A 185 19.70 -2.70 54.90
CA ALA A 185 21.11 -3.13 54.81
C ALA A 185 22.06 -2.16 55.52
N VAL A 186 21.84 -0.85 55.38
CA VAL A 186 22.61 0.18 56.09
C VAL A 186 22.38 0.10 57.61
N ALA A 187 21.14 -0.04 58.06
CA ALA A 187 20.81 -0.17 59.48
C ALA A 187 21.41 -1.45 60.10
N CYS A 188 21.34 -2.58 59.40
CA CYS A 188 22.01 -3.84 59.80
C CYS A 188 23.51 -3.63 59.95
N GLY A 189 24.18 -3.01 58.96
CA GLY A 189 25.61 -2.71 59.04
C GLY A 189 25.99 -1.82 60.24
N GLN A 190 25.19 -0.79 60.53
CA GLN A 190 25.39 0.06 61.71
C GLN A 190 25.21 -0.70 63.02
N LEU A 191 24.20 -1.57 63.10
CA LEU A 191 23.97 -2.42 64.28
C LEU A 191 25.11 -3.42 64.50
N GLU A 192 25.61 -4.04 63.42
CA GLU A 192 26.77 -4.94 63.49
C GLU A 192 28.03 -4.22 64.01
N GLU A 193 28.27 -2.99 63.56
CA GLU A 193 29.38 -2.16 64.04
C GLU A 193 29.23 -1.82 65.53
N GLN A 194 28.02 -1.45 65.97
CA GLN A 194 27.72 -1.19 67.38
C GLN A 194 27.88 -2.45 68.26
N CYS A 195 27.44 -3.62 67.81
CA CYS A 195 27.62 -4.88 68.52
C CYS A 195 29.11 -5.25 68.67
N LYS A 196 29.90 -5.05 67.62
CA LYS A 196 31.37 -5.25 67.66
C LYS A 196 32.03 -4.32 68.67
N LEU A 197 31.62 -3.05 68.74
CA LEU A 197 32.15 -2.07 69.69
C LEU A 197 31.74 -2.35 71.16
N GLN A 198 30.55 -2.94 71.38
CA GLN A 198 30.05 -3.27 72.72
C GLN A 198 30.47 -4.65 73.26
N GLY A 199 31.21 -5.45 72.49
CA GLY A 199 31.75 -6.75 72.94
C GLY A 199 30.70 -7.82 73.23
N LYS A 200 29.47 -7.69 72.72
CA LYS A 200 28.42 -8.72 72.82
C LYS A 200 28.44 -9.60 71.56
N PRO A 201 28.38 -10.94 71.69
CA PRO A 201 28.35 -11.84 70.52
C PRO A 201 27.06 -11.59 69.72
N LEU A 202 27.18 -11.65 68.39
CA LEU A 202 26.01 -11.57 67.50
C LEU A 202 25.06 -12.75 67.80
N PRO A 203 23.73 -12.55 67.74
CA PRO A 203 22.79 -13.66 67.78
C PRO A 203 23.00 -14.51 66.52
N ASP A 204 23.22 -15.82 66.71
CA ASP A 204 23.47 -16.77 65.63
C ASP A 204 22.29 -16.79 64.64
N SER A 205 22.62 -16.78 63.35
CA SER A 205 21.67 -16.87 62.24
C SER A 205 21.24 -18.32 62.00
N GLU A 206 19.96 -18.64 62.24
CA GLU A 206 19.27 -19.81 61.67
C GLU A 206 18.80 -19.56 60.24
#